data_AF-A0A9Q4DUA8-F1
#
_entry.id   AF-A0A9Q4DUA8-F1
#
_cell.length_a   1.000
_cell.length_b   1.000
_cell.length_c   1.000
_cell.angle_alpha   90.00
_cell.angle_beta   90.00
_cell.angle_gamma   90.00
#
_symmetry.space_group_name_H-M   'P 1'
#
loop_
_entity.id
_entity.type
_entity.pdbx_description
1 polymer ?
#
loop_
_entity_poly.entity_id
_entity_poly.type
_entity_poly.pdbx_seq_one_letter_code
_entity_poly.pdbx_strand_id
1 'polypeptide(L)'
;MVVVKNKIIRKCYKFALDAWEKRSQSQKQFGTGAIRKKNEFIADQLSGKLAECLFKLIVEDQYENVQVQLNFTHYPDPLQTDNGDVSIYVDGELLSSRIDIKGSSHRAQWLLVEEHKFKDLSTGKPLSDCYVMIRFSESMPTSQTLRNNPQQILEVQEISGEITGWANHSDFLSPADNKEWFVFERGQRPWKRQVLPSPFYPNDLKHLKNCIKSSIKKKGFTDNDIYLSVPLDAKINIGLPIYWLRTDLNMLLQPALIVQ
;
A
#
# COMPACT_ATOMS: atom_id res chain seq x y z
N MET A 1 9.70 15.14 -13.39
CA MET A 1 9.57 13.80 -12.78
C MET A 1 10.15 13.87 -11.39
N VAL A 2 9.32 13.65 -10.38
CA VAL A 2 9.73 13.70 -8.97
C VAL A 2 10.51 12.43 -8.62
N VAL A 3 11.65 12.60 -7.93
CA VAL A 3 12.54 11.50 -7.55
C VAL A 3 13.03 11.64 -6.11
N VAL A 4 13.19 10.51 -5.42
CA VAL A 4 13.87 10.43 -4.12
C VAL A 4 15.36 10.32 -4.37
N LYS A 5 16.12 11.36 -4.03
CA LYS A 5 17.59 11.40 -4.20
C LYS A 5 18.33 10.63 -3.10
N ASN A 6 19.59 10.26 -3.37
CA ASN A 6 20.46 9.49 -2.49
C ASN A 6 20.49 9.94 -1.01
N LYS A 7 20.44 11.26 -0.74
CA LYS A 7 20.37 11.78 0.64
C LYS A 7 19.15 11.28 1.41
N ILE A 8 17.98 11.25 0.78
CA ILE A 8 16.73 10.76 1.38
C ILE A 8 16.75 9.22 1.46
N ILE A 9 17.29 8.55 0.44
CA ILE A 9 17.48 7.09 0.43
C ILE A 9 18.30 6.65 1.65
N ARG A 10 19.46 7.29 1.88
CA ARG A 10 20.32 7.05 3.06
C ARG A 10 19.57 7.29 4.37
N LYS A 11 18.74 8.33 4.45
CA LYS A 11 17.91 8.62 5.63
C LYS A 11 16.89 7.50 5.89
N CYS A 12 16.22 7.01 4.86
CA CYS A 12 15.26 5.90 4.98
C CYS A 12 15.95 4.60 5.40
N TYR A 13 17.12 4.30 4.82
CA TYR A 13 17.91 3.14 5.21
C TYR A 13 18.37 3.22 6.67
N LYS A 14 18.89 4.38 7.10
CA LYS A 14 19.28 4.61 8.50
C LYS A 14 18.10 4.42 9.45
N PHE A 15 16.92 4.97 9.12
CA PHE A 15 15.71 4.76 9.90
C PHE A 15 15.36 3.26 10.03
N ALA A 16 15.38 2.52 8.91
CA ALA A 16 15.06 1.10 8.94
C ALA A 16 16.05 0.28 9.79
N LEU A 17 17.35 0.62 9.72
CA LEU A 17 18.40 0.00 10.54
C LEU A 17 18.22 0.34 12.03
N ASP A 18 18.05 1.62 12.36
CA ASP A 18 17.82 2.09 13.72
C ASP A 18 16.55 1.47 14.33
N ALA A 19 15.48 1.27 13.53
CA ALA A 19 14.25 0.64 13.98
C ALA A 19 14.46 -0.82 14.40
N TRP A 20 15.32 -1.55 13.67
CA TRP A 20 15.71 -2.91 14.03
C TRP A 20 16.54 -2.93 15.31
N GLU A 21 17.56 -2.08 15.40
CA GLU A 21 18.50 -2.04 16.53
C GLU A 21 17.81 -1.64 17.83
N LYS A 22 16.93 -0.64 17.78
CA LYS A 22 16.17 -0.14 18.93
C LYS A 22 14.94 -0.99 19.27
N ARG A 23 14.59 -1.96 18.42
CA ARG A 23 13.34 -2.73 18.49
C ARG A 23 12.10 -1.81 18.61
N SER A 24 12.16 -0.64 17.97
CA SER A 24 11.14 0.40 18.08
C SER A 24 9.89 0.12 17.24
N GLN A 25 9.82 -1.07 16.66
CA GLN A 25 8.80 -1.56 15.75
C GLN A 25 8.76 -3.09 15.91
N SER A 26 7.57 -3.67 15.83
CA SER A 26 7.40 -5.11 16.09
C SER A 26 8.17 -5.97 15.08
N GLN A 27 9.02 -6.87 15.58
CA GLN A 27 9.69 -7.87 14.75
C GLN A 27 8.75 -8.98 14.28
N LYS A 28 7.56 -9.11 14.88
CA LYS A 28 6.55 -10.05 14.40
C LYS A 28 6.13 -9.63 12.99
N GLN A 29 6.09 -10.60 12.10
CA GLN A 29 5.35 -10.46 10.86
C GLN A 29 3.89 -10.72 11.20
N PHE A 30 3.19 -9.64 11.50
CA PHE A 30 1.76 -9.69 11.69
C PHE A 30 1.10 -10.27 10.43
N GLY A 31 0.04 -11.04 10.60
CA GLY A 31 -0.53 -11.79 9.50
C GLY A 31 0.26 -13.03 9.08
N THR A 32 1.46 -13.32 9.60
CA THR A 32 2.06 -14.66 9.42
C THR A 32 2.37 -15.44 10.67
N GLY A 33 2.55 -14.75 11.79
CA GLY A 33 2.97 -15.35 13.06
C GLY A 33 4.48 -15.64 13.12
N ALA A 34 5.20 -15.46 12.01
CA ALA A 34 6.64 -15.61 11.96
C ALA A 34 7.35 -14.38 12.55
N ILE A 35 8.59 -14.57 13.00
CA ILE A 35 9.48 -13.47 13.36
C ILE A 35 10.27 -13.10 12.10
N ARG A 36 10.26 -11.82 11.72
CA ARG A 36 10.99 -11.34 10.55
C ARG A 36 12.49 -11.48 10.78
N LYS A 37 13.21 -11.91 9.74
CA LYS A 37 14.67 -11.80 9.75
C LYS A 37 15.07 -10.34 9.64
N LYS A 38 16.27 -10.00 10.13
CA LYS A 38 16.82 -8.63 10.10
C LYS A 38 16.67 -7.97 8.72
N ASN A 39 17.12 -8.64 7.66
CA ASN A 39 17.13 -8.05 6.33
C ASN A 39 15.70 -7.88 5.76
N GLU A 40 14.80 -8.81 6.03
CA GLU A 40 13.38 -8.71 5.64
C GLU A 40 12.72 -7.52 6.33
N PHE A 41 12.92 -7.39 7.64
CA PHE A 41 12.42 -6.25 8.40
C PHE A 41 12.96 -4.92 7.86
N ILE A 42 14.27 -4.82 7.64
CA ILE A 42 14.89 -3.58 7.14
C ILE A 42 14.35 -3.26 5.74
N ALA A 43 14.23 -4.25 4.85
CA ALA A 43 13.70 -4.06 3.50
C ALA A 43 12.24 -3.58 3.49
N ASP A 44 11.39 -4.16 4.34
CA ASP A 44 9.97 -3.76 4.45
C ASP A 44 9.86 -2.31 4.96
N GLN A 45 10.59 -1.95 6.02
CA GLN A 45 10.58 -0.59 6.59
C GLN A 45 11.15 0.45 5.62
N LEU A 46 12.26 0.12 4.97
CA LEU A 46 12.88 0.94 3.94
C LEU A 46 11.91 1.22 2.79
N SER A 47 11.26 0.17 2.26
CA SER A 47 10.34 0.29 1.13
C SER A 47 9.11 1.14 1.49
N GLY A 48 8.56 0.97 2.70
CA GLY A 48 7.48 1.81 3.22
C GLY A 48 7.86 3.28 3.27
N LYS A 49 8.97 3.62 3.94
CA LYS A 49 9.43 5.02 4.08
C LYS A 49 9.80 5.67 2.74
N LEU A 50 10.33 4.90 1.79
CA LEU A 50 10.57 5.41 0.44
C LEU A 50 9.27 5.73 -0.31
N ALA A 51 8.22 4.92 -0.12
CA ALA A 51 6.91 5.20 -0.69
C ALA A 51 6.29 6.48 -0.09
N GLU A 52 6.36 6.63 1.23
CA GLU A 52 5.93 7.86 1.92
C GLU A 52 6.69 9.10 1.42
N CYS A 53 8.01 8.99 1.23
CA CYS A 53 8.82 10.08 0.67
C CYS A 53 8.40 10.43 -0.75
N LEU A 54 8.16 9.44 -1.62
CA LEU A 54 7.65 9.70 -2.96
C LEU A 54 6.28 10.38 -2.92
N PHE A 55 5.36 9.89 -2.07
CA PHE A 55 4.05 10.51 -1.89
C PHE A 55 4.18 11.98 -1.52
N LYS A 56 4.95 12.30 -0.46
CA LYS A 56 5.22 13.69 -0.05
C LYS A 56 5.75 14.53 -1.20
N LEU A 57 6.81 14.07 -1.86
CA LEU A 57 7.46 14.85 -2.91
C LEU A 57 6.53 15.07 -4.11
N ILE A 58 5.71 14.07 -4.49
CA ILE A 58 4.78 14.20 -5.62
C ILE A 58 3.66 15.18 -5.28
N VAL A 59 3.06 15.07 -4.09
CA VAL A 59 1.97 15.95 -3.68
C VAL A 59 2.44 17.38 -3.54
N GLU A 60 3.57 17.63 -2.87
CA GLU A 60 4.08 19.00 -2.68
C GLU A 60 4.63 19.64 -3.96
N ASP A 61 5.02 18.84 -4.97
CA ASP A 61 5.39 19.34 -6.31
C ASP A 61 4.15 19.74 -7.12
N GLN A 62 2.99 19.12 -6.86
CA GLN A 62 1.75 19.34 -7.61
C GLN A 62 0.79 20.35 -6.96
N TYR A 63 0.84 20.50 -5.64
CA TYR A 63 -0.12 21.28 -4.85
C TYR A 63 0.62 22.24 -3.92
N GLU A 64 0.69 23.53 -4.29
CA GLU A 64 1.46 24.55 -3.56
C GLU A 64 0.96 24.78 -2.12
N ASN A 65 -0.33 24.55 -1.87
CA ASN A 65 -0.97 24.76 -0.57
C ASN A 65 -1.03 23.50 0.31
N VAL A 66 -0.37 22.41 -0.11
CA VAL A 66 -0.37 21.14 0.62
C VAL A 66 0.99 20.88 1.21
N GLN A 67 1.02 20.53 2.48
CA GLN A 67 2.22 20.10 3.18
C GLN A 67 2.02 18.69 3.73
N VAL A 68 2.92 17.77 3.42
CA VAL A 68 2.91 16.40 3.93
C VAL A 68 4.02 16.25 4.98
N GLN A 69 3.67 15.87 6.20
CA GLN A 69 4.62 15.58 7.27
C GLN A 69 4.80 14.06 7.42
N LEU A 70 6.06 13.63 7.39
CA LEU A 70 6.45 12.23 7.55
C LEU A 70 7.03 12.00 8.94
N ASN A 71 6.67 10.88 9.56
CA ASN A 71 7.18 10.50 10.85
C ASN A 71 8.43 9.61 10.72
N PHE A 72 9.58 10.10 11.21
CA PHE A 72 10.84 9.34 11.32
C PHE A 72 11.22 9.05 12.78
N THR A 73 10.26 9.18 13.70
CA THR A 73 10.47 8.98 15.13
C THR A 73 10.44 7.50 15.48
N HIS A 74 11.30 7.08 16.42
CA HIS A 74 11.31 5.73 16.98
C HIS A 74 10.58 5.74 18.32
N TYR A 75 9.55 4.91 18.46
CA TYR A 75 8.78 4.80 19.70
C TYR A 75 9.32 3.66 20.58
N PRO A 76 9.35 3.82 21.92
CA PRO A 76 9.78 2.75 22.83
C PRO A 76 8.83 1.55 22.84
N ASP A 77 7.52 1.79 22.66
CA ASP A 77 6.52 0.73 22.55
C ASP A 77 6.35 0.35 21.07
N PRO A 78 6.73 -0.88 20.65
CA PRO A 78 6.59 -1.34 19.27
C PRO A 78 5.13 -1.57 18.84
N LEU A 79 4.17 -1.49 19.76
CA LEU A 79 2.72 -1.54 19.48
C LEU A 79 2.08 -0.16 19.35
N GLN A 80 2.82 0.92 19.63
CA GLN A 80 2.35 2.27 19.37
C GLN A 80 2.20 2.44 17.86
N THR A 81 0.94 2.48 17.42
CA THR A 81 0.56 2.74 16.03
C THR A 81 0.30 4.23 15.86
N ASP A 82 0.79 4.79 14.77
CA ASP A 82 0.48 6.16 14.35
C ASP A 82 -0.94 6.24 13.77
N ASN A 83 -1.50 7.46 13.75
CA ASN A 83 -2.80 7.74 13.13
C ASN A 83 -2.65 7.83 11.60
N GLY A 84 -2.10 6.78 10.97
CA GLY A 84 -1.71 6.75 9.56
C GLY A 84 -0.23 7.05 9.33
N ASP A 85 0.25 6.78 8.12
CA ASP A 85 1.67 6.88 7.76
C ASP A 85 2.13 8.35 7.59
N VAL A 86 1.18 9.25 7.30
CA VAL A 86 1.43 10.67 6.99
C VAL A 86 0.41 11.59 7.66
N SER A 87 0.84 12.81 7.99
CA SER A 87 -0.07 13.91 8.32
C SER A 87 -0.07 14.92 7.18
N ILE A 88 -1.24 15.28 6.67
CA ILE A 88 -1.39 16.20 5.54
C ILE A 88 -2.03 17.49 6.02
N TYR A 89 -1.45 18.62 5.67
CA TYR A 89 -2.01 19.95 5.92
C TYR A 89 -2.40 20.56 4.58
N VAL A 90 -3.61 21.10 4.48
CA VAL A 90 -4.13 21.80 3.30
C VAL A 90 -4.53 23.19 3.72
N ASP A 91 -3.94 24.21 3.10
CA ASP A 91 -4.09 25.61 3.53
C ASP A 91 -3.73 25.84 5.02
N GLY A 92 -2.81 25.02 5.54
CA GLY A 92 -2.38 25.04 6.95
C GLY A 92 -3.25 24.22 7.91
N GLU A 93 -4.39 23.69 7.46
CA GLU A 93 -5.32 22.90 8.28
C GLU A 93 -5.02 21.40 8.18
N LEU A 94 -4.98 20.70 9.32
CA LEU A 94 -4.71 19.26 9.36
C LEU A 94 -5.90 18.47 8.79
N LEU A 95 -5.63 17.65 7.78
CA LEU A 95 -6.58 16.67 7.26
C LEU A 95 -6.80 15.57 8.31
N SER A 96 -8.05 15.36 8.70
CA SER A 96 -8.43 14.40 9.75
C SER A 96 -8.39 12.93 9.31
N SER A 97 -8.35 12.66 8.01
CA SER A 97 -8.32 11.31 7.46
C SER A 97 -7.01 10.58 7.77
N ARG A 98 -7.12 9.35 8.30
CA ARG A 98 -5.98 8.46 8.52
C ARG A 98 -5.59 7.82 7.18
N ILE A 99 -4.48 8.26 6.62
CA ILE A 99 -3.99 7.81 5.31
C ILE A 99 -2.84 6.82 5.48
N ASP A 100 -2.94 5.68 4.80
CA ASP A 100 -1.90 4.66 4.74
C ASP A 100 -1.32 4.57 3.30
N ILE A 101 0.00 4.63 3.18
CA ILE A 101 0.74 4.66 1.93
C ILE A 101 1.31 3.26 1.63
N LYS A 102 0.86 2.65 0.53
CA LYS A 102 1.34 1.34 0.07
C LYS A 102 2.27 1.48 -1.12
N GLY A 103 3.55 1.14 -0.92
CA GLY A 103 4.53 1.03 -1.99
C GLY A 103 4.56 -0.37 -2.61
N SER A 104 4.64 -0.46 -3.94
CA SER A 104 4.87 -1.72 -4.64
C SER A 104 5.66 -1.56 -5.93
N SER A 105 6.12 -2.69 -6.49
CA SER A 105 6.98 -2.73 -7.68
C SER A 105 6.30 -2.17 -8.94
N HIS A 106 7.09 -1.84 -9.95
CA HIS A 106 6.64 -1.40 -11.29
C HIS A 106 5.65 -2.37 -11.97
N ARG A 107 5.61 -3.64 -11.56
CA ARG A 107 4.71 -4.67 -12.11
C ARG A 107 3.41 -4.82 -11.33
N ALA A 108 3.21 -4.04 -10.27
CA ALA A 108 2.04 -4.17 -9.41
C ALA A 108 0.74 -3.94 -10.18
N GLN A 109 -0.23 -4.83 -9.97
CA GLN A 109 -1.59 -4.72 -10.51
C GLN A 109 -2.65 -4.53 -9.42
N TRP A 110 -2.24 -4.61 -8.15
CA TRP A 110 -3.12 -4.58 -6.98
C TRP A 110 -2.57 -3.64 -5.92
N LEU A 111 -3.49 -2.95 -5.26
CA LEU A 111 -3.30 -2.45 -3.91
C LEU A 111 -3.70 -3.58 -2.96
N LEU A 112 -2.74 -4.11 -2.20
CA LEU A 112 -2.96 -5.20 -1.24
C LEU A 112 -2.72 -4.68 0.17
N VAL A 113 -3.68 -4.93 1.06
CA VAL A 113 -3.62 -4.56 2.46
C VAL A 113 -3.76 -5.85 3.29
N GLU A 114 -2.79 -6.11 4.15
CA GLU A 114 -2.86 -7.23 5.09
C GLU A 114 -4.02 -7.00 6.08
N GLU A 115 -4.78 -8.03 6.44
CA GLU A 115 -6.01 -7.88 7.22
C GLU A 115 -5.82 -7.07 8.52
N HIS A 116 -4.73 -7.31 9.23
CA HIS A 116 -4.40 -6.62 10.49
C HIS A 116 -3.98 -5.15 10.31
N LYS A 117 -3.81 -4.67 9.08
CA LYS A 117 -3.62 -3.25 8.71
C LYS A 117 -4.89 -2.66 8.09
N PHE A 118 -5.81 -3.52 7.66
CA PHE A 118 -7.10 -3.09 7.13
C PHE A 118 -8.06 -2.77 8.27
N LYS A 119 -8.15 -3.66 9.26
CA LYS A 119 -9.05 -3.53 10.41
C LYS A 119 -8.43 -4.07 11.69
N ASP A 120 -8.85 -3.50 12.81
CA ASP A 120 -8.55 -4.04 14.13
C ASP A 120 -9.22 -5.41 14.27
N LEU A 121 -8.43 -6.46 14.54
CA LEU A 121 -8.92 -7.83 14.55
C LEU A 121 -9.86 -8.13 15.72
N SER A 122 -9.87 -7.30 16.77
CA SER A 122 -10.70 -7.51 17.95
C SER A 122 -12.06 -6.81 17.84
N THR A 123 -12.08 -5.62 17.25
CA THR A 123 -13.26 -4.75 17.14
C THR A 123 -13.86 -4.73 15.74
N GLY A 124 -13.11 -5.19 14.73
CA GLY A 124 -13.48 -5.11 13.31
C GLY A 124 -13.43 -3.69 12.72
N LYS A 125 -13.00 -2.68 13.49
CA LYS A 125 -13.01 -1.28 13.05
C LYS A 125 -11.88 -0.99 12.05
N PRO A 126 -12.10 -0.12 11.05
CA PRO A 126 -11.06 0.33 10.14
C PRO A 126 -9.86 0.99 10.85
N LEU A 127 -8.64 0.59 10.47
CA LEU A 127 -7.40 1.20 10.97
C LEU A 127 -6.97 2.45 10.18
N SER A 128 -7.32 2.49 8.90
CA SER A 128 -7.10 3.63 8.02
C SER A 128 -8.41 3.99 7.32
N ASP A 129 -8.60 5.26 7.04
CA ASP A 129 -9.77 5.76 6.31
C ASP A 129 -9.52 5.69 4.80
N CYS A 130 -8.26 5.93 4.40
CA CYS A 130 -7.82 5.94 3.00
C CYS A 130 -6.51 5.18 2.82
N TYR A 131 -6.34 4.60 1.63
CA TYR A 131 -5.12 3.95 1.20
C TYR A 131 -4.64 4.57 -0.12
N VAL A 132 -3.37 4.93 -0.20
CA VAL A 132 -2.74 5.49 -1.42
C VAL A 132 -1.72 4.50 -1.95
N MET A 133 -1.74 4.25 -3.26
CA MET A 133 -0.85 3.32 -3.92
C MET A 133 0.28 4.03 -4.65
N ILE A 134 1.52 3.80 -4.19
CA ILE A 134 2.74 4.20 -4.88
C ILE A 134 3.27 3.02 -5.69
N ARG A 135 3.44 3.22 -7.00
CA ARG A 135 4.16 2.28 -7.86
C ARG A 135 5.56 2.81 -8.11
N PHE A 136 6.56 2.10 -7.61
CA PHE A 136 7.95 2.39 -7.91
C PHE A 136 8.27 2.07 -9.38
N SER A 137 9.17 2.82 -10.00
CA SER A 137 9.72 2.49 -11.30
C SER A 137 10.77 1.36 -11.20
N GLU A 138 11.40 1.02 -12.32
CA GLU A 138 12.50 0.04 -12.36
C GLU A 138 13.76 0.50 -11.61
N SER A 139 13.86 1.78 -11.24
CA SER A 139 14.97 2.27 -10.40
C SER A 139 14.97 1.68 -8.98
N MET A 140 13.82 1.19 -8.51
CA MET A 140 13.71 0.53 -7.21
C MET A 140 14.13 -0.94 -7.33
N PRO A 141 15.14 -1.39 -6.56
CA PRO A 141 15.50 -2.81 -6.54
C PRO A 141 14.32 -3.69 -6.12
N THR A 142 14.30 -4.93 -6.62
CA THR A 142 13.18 -5.84 -6.32
C THR A 142 13.11 -6.16 -4.83
N SER A 143 11.91 -6.52 -4.34
CA SER A 143 11.71 -6.96 -2.95
C SER A 143 12.66 -8.10 -2.57
N GLN A 144 12.86 -9.07 -3.47
CA GLN A 144 13.80 -10.17 -3.24
C GLN A 144 15.25 -9.67 -3.08
N THR A 145 15.68 -8.74 -3.92
CA THR A 145 17.01 -8.12 -3.85
C THR A 145 17.21 -7.43 -2.50
N LEU A 146 16.26 -6.58 -2.09
CA LEU A 146 16.35 -5.84 -0.82
C LEU A 146 16.24 -6.74 0.40
N ARG A 147 15.37 -7.77 0.37
CA ARG A 147 15.27 -8.75 1.47
C ARG A 147 16.52 -9.61 1.62
N ASN A 148 17.27 -9.83 0.53
CA ASN A 148 18.56 -10.52 0.59
C ASN A 148 19.67 -9.59 1.14
N ASN A 149 19.79 -8.37 0.61
CA ASN A 149 20.78 -7.39 1.04
C ASN A 149 20.23 -5.95 0.96
N PRO A 150 19.63 -5.42 2.05
CA PRO A 150 19.00 -4.10 2.01
C PRO A 150 20.01 -2.96 1.88
N GLN A 151 21.29 -3.18 2.20
CA GLN A 151 22.34 -2.17 2.08
C GLN A 151 22.61 -1.77 0.62
N GLN A 152 22.27 -2.63 -0.35
CA GLN A 152 22.41 -2.32 -1.79
C GLN A 152 21.63 -1.07 -2.21
N ILE A 153 20.59 -0.67 -1.46
CA ILE A 153 19.87 0.57 -1.76
C ILE A 153 20.79 1.81 -1.72
N LEU A 154 21.91 1.75 -1.00
CA LEU A 154 22.84 2.87 -0.86
C LEU A 154 23.64 3.17 -2.15
N GLU A 155 23.69 2.20 -3.06
CA GLU A 155 24.31 2.32 -4.39
C GLU A 155 23.38 3.04 -5.39
N VAL A 156 22.07 3.08 -5.09
CA VAL A 156 21.06 3.73 -5.93
C VAL A 156 21.17 5.25 -5.79
N GLN A 157 21.28 5.94 -6.93
CA GLN A 157 21.39 7.41 -6.97
C GLN A 157 20.04 8.09 -6.75
N GLU A 158 19.01 7.56 -7.41
CA GLU A 158 17.65 8.07 -7.36
C GLU A 158 16.63 6.95 -7.50
N ILE A 159 15.49 7.13 -6.83
CA ILE A 159 14.34 6.25 -6.94
C ILE A 159 13.15 7.09 -7.40
N SER A 160 12.52 6.68 -8.49
CA SER A 160 11.30 7.30 -9.00
C SER A 160 10.09 6.39 -8.82
N GLY A 161 8.91 6.99 -8.93
CA GLY A 161 7.63 6.30 -8.88
C GLY A 161 6.48 7.26 -9.13
N GLU A 162 5.27 6.73 -9.06
CA GLU A 162 4.03 7.47 -9.31
C GLU A 162 2.97 7.12 -8.25
N ILE A 163 2.08 8.07 -7.98
CA ILE A 163 0.81 7.78 -7.31
C ILE A 163 -0.12 7.18 -8.36
N THR A 164 -0.38 5.88 -8.26
CA THR A 164 -1.26 5.19 -9.22
C THR A 164 -2.74 5.38 -8.93
N GLY A 165 -3.06 5.79 -7.72
CA GLY A 165 -4.41 6.08 -7.27
C GLY A 165 -4.57 5.87 -5.78
N TRP A 166 -5.78 6.09 -5.30
CA TRP A 166 -6.18 5.94 -3.91
C TRP A 166 -7.57 5.32 -3.78
N ALA A 167 -7.88 4.84 -2.60
CA ALA A 167 -9.18 4.24 -2.27
C ALA A 167 -9.54 4.54 -0.81
N ASN A 168 -10.82 4.83 -0.56
CA ASN A 168 -11.35 4.79 0.80
C ASN A 168 -11.41 3.34 1.28
N HIS A 169 -11.45 3.14 2.60
CA HIS A 169 -11.68 1.82 3.18
C HIS A 169 -12.95 1.16 2.63
N SER A 170 -14.03 1.92 2.43
CA SER A 170 -15.29 1.44 1.86
C SER A 170 -15.19 0.99 0.40
N ASP A 171 -14.21 1.47 -0.37
CA ASP A 171 -14.05 1.07 -1.78
C ASP A 171 -13.58 -0.40 -1.92
N PHE A 172 -13.04 -0.99 -0.86
CA PHE A 172 -12.72 -2.42 -0.80
C PHE A 172 -13.95 -3.29 -0.56
N LEU A 173 -15.09 -2.70 -0.22
CA LEU A 173 -16.31 -3.39 0.16
C LEU A 173 -17.35 -3.29 -0.95
N SER A 174 -18.09 -4.37 -1.13
CA SER A 174 -19.25 -4.38 -2.00
C SER A 174 -20.37 -3.57 -1.36
N PRO A 175 -20.98 -2.62 -2.08
CA PRO A 175 -21.99 -1.72 -1.51
C PRO A 175 -23.29 -2.46 -1.17
N ALA A 176 -23.57 -3.59 -1.82
CA ALA A 176 -24.81 -4.34 -1.61
C ALA A 176 -24.76 -5.28 -0.39
N ASP A 177 -23.60 -5.89 -0.11
CA ASP A 177 -23.46 -6.91 0.94
C ASP A 177 -22.42 -6.56 2.02
N ASN A 178 -21.75 -5.42 1.90
CA ASN A 178 -20.71 -4.91 2.79
C ASN A 178 -19.57 -5.91 3.05
N LYS A 179 -19.25 -6.73 2.04
CA LYS A 179 -18.15 -7.71 2.09
C LYS A 179 -16.99 -7.28 1.23
N GLU A 180 -15.78 -7.64 1.63
CA GLU A 180 -14.57 -7.36 0.87
C GLU A 180 -14.64 -7.98 -0.53
N TRP A 181 -14.41 -7.16 -1.58
CA TRP A 181 -14.47 -7.59 -2.98
C TRP A 181 -13.51 -8.74 -3.29
N PHE A 182 -12.28 -8.61 -2.81
CA PHE A 182 -11.18 -9.52 -3.10
C PHE A 182 -10.44 -9.85 -1.80
N VAL A 183 -10.54 -11.10 -1.38
CA VAL A 183 -9.83 -11.65 -0.22
C VAL A 183 -8.94 -12.78 -0.73
N PHE A 184 -7.66 -12.71 -0.39
CA PHE A 184 -6.67 -13.70 -0.76
C PHE A 184 -6.02 -14.30 0.49
N GLU A 185 -6.03 -15.62 0.57
CA GLU A 185 -5.33 -16.36 1.62
C GLU A 185 -3.85 -16.56 1.27
N ARG A 186 -3.02 -16.87 2.27
CA ARG A 186 -1.61 -17.23 2.05
C ARG A 186 -1.48 -18.30 0.96
N GLY A 187 -0.50 -18.11 0.08
CA GLY A 187 -0.19 -19.04 -0.99
C GLY A 187 -1.04 -18.84 -2.24
N GLN A 188 -2.15 -18.10 -2.15
CA GLN A 188 -2.93 -17.72 -3.32
C GLN A 188 -2.18 -16.67 -4.15
N ARG A 189 -2.47 -16.67 -5.45
CA ARG A 189 -1.93 -15.71 -6.42
C ARG A 189 -3.04 -14.74 -6.80
N PRO A 190 -2.83 -13.41 -6.77
CA PRO A 190 -3.84 -12.46 -7.23
C PRO A 190 -4.15 -12.64 -8.71
N TRP A 191 -5.38 -12.30 -9.12
CA TRP A 191 -5.78 -12.38 -10.52
C TRP A 191 -5.12 -11.29 -11.38
N LYS A 192 -4.85 -11.58 -12.65
CA LYS A 192 -4.38 -10.57 -13.62
C LYS A 192 -5.53 -9.64 -14.02
N ARG A 193 -5.21 -8.39 -14.33
CA ARG A 193 -6.19 -7.38 -14.79
C ARG A 193 -7.12 -7.89 -15.89
N GLN A 194 -6.60 -8.69 -16.83
CA GLN A 194 -7.34 -9.15 -18.01
C GLN A 194 -8.55 -10.05 -17.71
N VAL A 195 -8.61 -10.66 -16.51
CA VAL A 195 -9.74 -11.50 -16.10
C VAL A 195 -10.78 -10.76 -15.26
N LEU A 196 -10.45 -9.54 -14.83
CA LEU A 196 -11.26 -8.75 -13.91
C LEU A 196 -12.23 -7.84 -14.69
N PRO A 197 -13.44 -7.58 -14.14
CA PRO A 197 -14.40 -6.68 -14.77
C PRO A 197 -14.06 -5.20 -14.50
N SER A 198 -14.68 -4.30 -15.26
CA SER A 198 -14.68 -2.87 -14.95
C SER A 198 -15.21 -2.60 -13.52
N PRO A 199 -14.66 -1.62 -12.77
CA PRO A 199 -15.09 -1.31 -11.40
C PRO A 199 -16.58 -0.99 -11.27
N PHE A 200 -17.19 -0.42 -12.31
CA PHE A 200 -18.60 0.02 -12.29
C PHE A 200 -19.60 -1.09 -12.65
N TYR A 201 -19.14 -2.31 -12.88
CA TYR A 201 -19.98 -3.40 -13.39
C TYR A 201 -20.51 -4.35 -12.30
N PRO A 202 -19.68 -4.86 -11.36
CA PRO A 202 -20.19 -5.72 -10.30
C PRO A 202 -20.92 -4.90 -9.23
N ASN A 203 -22.12 -5.32 -8.86
CA ASN A 203 -22.91 -4.69 -7.80
C ASN A 203 -22.80 -5.44 -6.47
N ASP A 204 -22.40 -6.71 -6.53
CA ASP A 204 -22.23 -7.60 -5.39
C ASP A 204 -21.20 -8.70 -5.70
N LEU A 205 -20.79 -9.46 -4.67
CA LEU A 205 -19.80 -10.53 -4.80
C LEU A 205 -20.24 -11.66 -5.74
N LYS A 206 -21.53 -11.99 -5.81
CA LYS A 206 -22.06 -13.04 -6.68
C LYS A 206 -21.92 -12.61 -8.14
N HIS A 207 -22.26 -11.36 -8.45
CA HIS A 207 -22.10 -10.78 -9.77
C HIS A 207 -20.62 -10.72 -10.17
N LEU A 208 -19.73 -10.25 -9.29
CA LEU A 208 -18.28 -10.25 -9.52
C LEU A 208 -17.76 -11.64 -9.91
N LYS A 209 -18.10 -12.67 -9.11
CA LYS A 209 -17.69 -14.06 -9.39
C LYS A 209 -18.21 -14.56 -10.74
N ASN A 210 -19.44 -14.23 -11.09
CA ASN A 210 -20.03 -14.60 -12.38
C ASN A 210 -19.34 -13.90 -13.55
N CYS A 211 -18.97 -12.63 -13.41
CA CYS A 211 -18.23 -11.88 -14.41
C CYS A 211 -16.87 -12.52 -14.71
N ILE A 212 -16.11 -12.81 -13.66
CA ILE A 212 -14.78 -13.43 -13.78
C ILE A 212 -14.90 -14.82 -14.43
N LYS A 213 -15.81 -15.68 -13.94
CA LYS A 213 -16.06 -17.01 -14.53
C LYS A 213 -16.43 -16.93 -16.00
N SER A 214 -17.31 -16.00 -16.37
CA SER A 214 -17.74 -15.81 -17.75
C SER A 214 -16.59 -15.31 -18.63
N SER A 215 -15.77 -14.38 -18.14
CA SER A 215 -14.59 -13.87 -18.84
C SER A 215 -13.58 -14.99 -19.13
N ILE A 216 -13.25 -15.78 -18.10
CA ILE A 216 -12.33 -16.93 -18.22
C ILE A 216 -12.86 -17.94 -19.24
N LYS A 217 -14.13 -18.35 -19.12
CA LYS A 217 -14.74 -19.32 -20.04
C LYS A 217 -14.77 -18.81 -21.48
N LYS A 218 -15.18 -17.55 -21.70
CA LYS A 218 -15.33 -16.97 -23.05
C LYS A 218 -13.98 -16.82 -23.76
N LYS A 219 -12.91 -16.51 -23.03
CA LYS A 219 -11.58 -16.28 -23.60
C LYS A 219 -10.66 -17.52 -23.59
N GLY A 220 -11.09 -18.62 -22.95
CA GLY A 220 -10.28 -19.84 -22.87
C GLY A 220 -8.97 -19.64 -22.11
N PHE A 221 -8.99 -18.80 -21.07
CA PHE A 221 -7.77 -18.46 -20.32
C PHE A 221 -7.19 -19.65 -19.55
N THR A 222 -5.86 -19.78 -19.61
CA THR A 222 -5.08 -20.73 -18.81
C THR A 222 -4.76 -20.16 -17.43
N ASP A 223 -4.23 -20.99 -16.53
CA ASP A 223 -3.77 -20.52 -15.21
C ASP A 223 -2.76 -19.36 -15.30
N ASN A 224 -1.86 -19.39 -16.29
CA ASN A 224 -0.89 -18.32 -16.50
C ASN A 224 -1.55 -17.03 -17.00
N ASP A 225 -2.70 -17.11 -17.65
CA ASP A 225 -3.50 -15.95 -18.06
C ASP A 225 -4.32 -15.38 -16.89
N ILE A 226 -4.64 -16.22 -15.91
CA ILE A 226 -5.53 -15.88 -14.81
C ILE A 226 -4.77 -15.27 -13.64
N TYR A 227 -3.60 -15.80 -13.29
CA TYR A 227 -2.92 -15.48 -12.03
C TYR A 227 -1.60 -14.72 -12.24
N LEU A 228 -1.28 -13.81 -11.32
CA LEU A 228 0.08 -13.29 -11.18
C LEU A 228 1.04 -14.41 -10.75
N SER A 229 2.32 -14.30 -11.07
CA SER A 229 3.29 -15.38 -10.83
C SER A 229 3.67 -15.56 -9.36
N VAL A 230 3.55 -14.51 -8.54
CA VAL A 230 4.03 -14.49 -7.16
C VAL A 230 2.88 -14.81 -6.19
N PRO A 231 2.98 -15.87 -5.37
CA PRO A 231 2.02 -16.14 -4.30
C PRO A 231 2.17 -15.15 -3.15
N LEU A 232 1.10 -14.97 -2.37
CA LEU A 232 1.09 -14.06 -1.23
C LEU A 232 1.58 -14.72 0.06
N ASP A 233 2.39 -13.99 0.84
CA ASP A 233 2.97 -14.48 2.10
C ASP A 233 2.03 -14.30 3.31
N ALA A 234 1.27 -13.20 3.35
CA ALA A 234 0.39 -12.89 4.49
C ALA A 234 -0.82 -13.84 4.54
N LYS A 235 -1.30 -14.15 5.75
CA LYS A 235 -2.42 -15.07 6.00
C LYS A 235 -3.67 -14.65 5.25
N ILE A 236 -4.02 -13.36 5.32
CA ILE A 236 -5.12 -12.75 4.59
C ILE A 236 -4.66 -11.40 4.04
N ASN A 237 -4.88 -11.20 2.74
CA ASN A 237 -4.79 -9.91 2.08
C ASN A 237 -6.16 -9.51 1.54
N ILE A 238 -6.49 -8.25 1.74
CA ILE A 238 -7.66 -7.59 1.17
C ILE A 238 -7.14 -6.73 0.02
N GLY A 239 -7.71 -6.93 -1.16
CA GLY A 239 -7.17 -6.38 -2.39
C GLY A 239 -8.14 -5.47 -3.12
N LEU A 240 -7.59 -4.48 -3.81
CA LEU A 240 -8.30 -3.71 -4.83
C LEU A 240 -7.42 -3.61 -6.09
N PRO A 241 -7.95 -3.88 -7.30
CA PRO A 241 -7.17 -3.73 -8.52
C PRO A 241 -6.75 -2.28 -8.70
N ILE A 242 -5.51 -2.00 -9.13
CA ILE A 242 -5.01 -0.62 -9.24
C ILE A 242 -5.87 0.21 -10.21
N TYR A 243 -6.39 -0.40 -11.27
CA TYR A 243 -7.25 0.32 -12.22
C TYR A 243 -8.69 0.57 -11.70
N TRP A 244 -9.02 0.10 -10.48
CA TRP A 244 -10.24 0.46 -9.76
C TRP A 244 -10.01 1.64 -8.80
N LEU A 245 -8.75 2.07 -8.61
CA LEU A 245 -8.43 3.19 -7.73
C LEU A 245 -8.87 4.51 -8.35
N ARG A 246 -9.21 5.46 -7.47
CA ARG A 246 -9.47 6.85 -7.83
C ARG A 246 -8.15 7.52 -8.16
N THR A 247 -8.14 8.36 -9.19
CA THR A 247 -6.92 9.06 -9.64
C THR A 247 -6.95 10.56 -9.34
N ASP A 248 -8.11 11.13 -9.07
CA ASP A 248 -8.21 12.55 -8.70
C ASP A 248 -7.78 12.73 -7.25
N LEU A 249 -6.59 13.31 -7.04
CA LEU A 249 -6.05 13.57 -5.71
C LEU A 249 -6.69 14.78 -5.05
N ASN A 250 -7.35 15.68 -5.79
CA ASN A 250 -8.07 16.79 -5.16
C ASN A 250 -9.12 16.26 -4.20
N MET A 251 -9.85 15.22 -4.60
CA MET A 251 -10.85 14.54 -3.76
C MET A 251 -10.26 13.90 -2.49
N LEU A 252 -9.00 13.42 -2.54
CA LEU A 252 -8.31 12.91 -1.35
C LEU A 252 -7.90 14.04 -0.40
N LEU A 253 -7.55 15.19 -0.97
CA LEU A 253 -7.01 16.36 -0.27
C LEU A 253 -8.10 17.36 0.15
N GLN A 254 -9.38 17.05 -0.05
CA GLN A 254 -10.45 17.90 0.46
C GLN A 254 -10.52 17.77 1.99
N PRO A 255 -10.51 18.89 2.75
CA PRO A 255 -10.91 18.87 4.13
C PRO A 255 -12.29 18.23 4.24
N ALA A 256 -12.49 17.32 5.19
CA ALA A 256 -13.83 16.82 5.47
C ALA A 256 -14.74 18.03 5.69
N LEU A 257 -15.75 18.21 4.84
CA LEU A 257 -16.78 19.23 5.05
C LEU A 257 -17.29 19.01 6.48
N ILE A 258 -17.03 19.98 7.36
CA ILE A 258 -17.62 20.01 8.69
C ILE A 258 -19.12 20.14 8.42
N VAL A 259 -19.83 19.01 8.47
CA VAL A 259 -21.28 19.02 8.56
C VAL A 259 -21.56 19.59 9.95
N GLN A 260 -21.86 20.88 9.99
CA GLN A 260 -22.39 21.55 11.18
C GLN A 260 -23.76 20.98 11.53
#